data_AF-A0A0F9AK17-F1
#
_entry.id   AF-A0A0F9AK17-F1
#
_cell.length_a   1.000
_cell.length_b   1.000
_cell.length_c   1.000
_cell.angle_alpha   90.00
_cell.angle_beta   90.00
_cell.angle_gamma   90.00
#
_symmetry.space_group_name_H-M   'P 1'
#
loop_
_entity.id
_entity.type
_entity.pdbx_description
1 polymer ?
#
loop_
_entity_poly.entity_id
_entity_poly.type
_entity_poly.pdbx_seq_one_letter_code
_entity_poly.pdbx_strand_id
1 'polypeptide(L)' 'MYTFREWINSNKKSIVIYLQGKEFQSTDEIFCNYNGEKDIYQVRKALRELKSEKIVEDKIEGVNTKYWKLIIKNN' A
#
# COMPACT_ATOMS: atom_id res chain seq x y z
N MET A 1 -8.61 -21.65 -4.10
CA MET A 1 -7.24 -21.27 -4.50
C MET A 1 -7.35 -19.90 -5.16
N TYR A 2 -6.76 -18.87 -4.58
CA TYR A 2 -6.79 -17.52 -5.16
C TYR A 2 -5.74 -17.39 -6.27
N THR A 3 -6.10 -16.73 -7.36
CA THR A 3 -5.20 -16.34 -8.43
C THR A 3 -4.26 -15.22 -7.97
N PHE A 4 -3.10 -15.09 -8.62
CA PHE A 4 -2.15 -13.99 -8.38
C PHE A 4 -2.82 -12.61 -8.42
N ARG A 5 -3.82 -12.40 -9.29
CA ARG A 5 -4.53 -11.12 -9.41
C ARG A 5 -5.46 -10.85 -8.23
N GLU A 6 -6.14 -11.87 -7.72
CA GLU A 6 -7.00 -11.76 -6.54
C GLU A 6 -6.21 -11.37 -5.30
N TRP A 7 -5.00 -11.92 -5.13
CA TRP A 7 -4.07 -11.52 -4.08
C TRP A 7 -3.69 -10.04 -4.16
N ILE A 8 -3.32 -9.54 -5.35
CA ILE A 8 -2.98 -8.12 -5.53
C ILE A 8 -4.18 -7.22 -5.21
N ASN A 9 -5.39 -7.58 -5.67
CA ASN A 9 -6.59 -6.79 -5.38
C ASN A 9 -6.95 -6.80 -3.88
N SER A 10 -6.77 -7.93 -3.20
CA SER A 10 -6.95 -8.03 -1.75
C SER A 10 -5.96 -7.13 -0.98
N ASN A 11 -4.69 -7.16 -1.39
CA ASN A 11 -3.65 -6.32 -0.80
C ASN A 11 -3.95 -4.82 -1.02
N LYS A 12 -4.40 -4.43 -2.21
CA LYS A 12 -4.80 -3.03 -2.49
C LYS A 12 -5.88 -2.53 -1.52
N LYS A 13 -6.95 -3.31 -1.36
CA LYS A 13 -8.06 -2.96 -0.44
C LYS A 13 -7.55 -2.79 0.99
N SER A 14 -6.73 -3.73 1.43
CA SER A 14 -6.19 -3.74 2.79
C SER A 14 -5.24 -2.57 3.06
N ILE A 15 -4.38 -2.24 2.09
CA ILE A 15 -3.50 -1.05 2.15
C ILE A 15 -4.32 0.23 2.24
N VAL A 16 -5.36 0.37 1.42
CA VAL A 16 -6.23 1.55 1.45
C VAL A 16 -6.89 1.66 2.83
N ILE A 17 -7.47 0.59 3.36
CA ILE A 17 -8.07 0.60 4.71
C ILE A 17 -7.03 0.99 5.77
N TYR A 18 -5.83 0.42 5.71
CA TYR A 18 -4.76 0.71 6.68
C TYR A 18 -4.32 2.18 6.64
N LEU A 19 -4.22 2.78 5.46
CA LEU A 19 -3.75 4.16 5.28
C LEU A 19 -4.83 5.23 5.55
N GLN A 20 -6.09 4.84 5.76
CA GLN A 20 -7.17 5.79 6.06
C GLN A 20 -6.87 6.58 7.33
N GLY A 21 -6.90 7.92 7.22
CA GLY A 21 -6.62 8.83 8.32
C GLY A 21 -5.17 8.81 8.82
N LYS A 22 -4.26 8.12 8.14
CA LYS A 22 -2.84 8.08 8.50
C LYS A 22 -2.02 9.09 7.70
N GLU A 23 -1.00 9.62 8.37
CA GLU A 23 0.11 10.27 7.68
C GLU A 23 0.95 9.26 6.90
N PHE A 24 1.96 9.73 6.18
CA PHE A 24 2.89 8.88 5.43
C PHE A 24 3.39 7.69 6.27
N GLN A 25 3.20 6.47 5.75
CA GLN A 25 3.63 5.22 6.38
C GLN A 25 4.66 4.53 5.51
N SER A 26 5.71 3.98 6.12
CA SER A 26 6.71 3.17 5.43
C SER A 26 6.09 1.89 4.89
N THR A 27 6.74 1.31 3.88
CA THR A 27 6.32 0.01 3.33
C THR A 27 6.31 -1.09 4.39
N ASP A 28 7.25 -1.03 5.34
CA ASP A 28 7.38 -2.02 6.41
C ASP A 28 6.27 -1.87 7.46
N GLU A 29 5.86 -0.64 7.82
CA GLU A 29 4.72 -0.43 8.72
C GLU A 29 3.40 -0.93 8.12
N ILE A 30 3.22 -0.73 6.80
CA ILE A 30 2.06 -1.24 6.07
C ILE A 30 2.07 -2.78 6.06
N PHE A 31 3.25 -3.38 5.84
CA PHE A 31 3.42 -4.82 5.82
C PHE A 31 3.18 -5.47 7.20
N CYS A 32 3.73 -4.88 8.26
CA CYS A 32 3.66 -5.44 9.62
C CYS A 32 2.26 -5.36 10.25
N ASN A 33 1.41 -4.42 9.84
CA ASN A 33 0.07 -4.22 10.40
C ASN A 33 -1.07 -4.86 9.57
N TYR A 34 -0.74 -5.78 8.66
CA TYR A 34 -1.70 -6.42 7.77
C TYR A 34 -2.08 -7.84 8.23
N ASN A 35 -3.39 -8.14 8.22
CA ASN A 35 -3.96 -9.48 8.48
C ASN A 35 -4.16 -10.30 7.18
N GLY A 36 -3.08 -10.63 6.47
CA GLY A 36 -3.15 -11.55 5.31
C GLY A 36 -1.79 -12.12 4.89
N GLU A 37 -1.70 -12.68 3.66
CA GLU A 37 -0.49 -13.36 3.19
C GLU A 37 0.75 -12.44 3.14
N LYS A 38 1.83 -12.91 3.75
CA LYS A 38 3.03 -12.16 4.11
C LYS A 38 4.09 -12.13 3.01
N ASP A 39 3.73 -11.72 1.80
CA ASP A 39 4.72 -11.47 0.75
C ASP A 39 4.92 -9.96 0.49
N ILE A 40 6.09 -9.46 0.91
CA ILE A 40 6.50 -8.07 0.70
C ILE A 40 6.53 -7.67 -0.77
N TYR A 41 6.79 -8.61 -1.69
CA TYR A 41 6.78 -8.32 -3.14
C TYR A 41 5.36 -8.02 -3.63
N GLN A 42 4.36 -8.73 -3.12
CA GLN A 42 2.97 -8.48 -3.48
C GLN A 42 2.46 -7.15 -2.91
N VAL A 43 2.86 -6.80 -1.67
CA VAL A 43 2.55 -5.49 -1.07
C VAL A 43 3.18 -4.36 -1.88
N ARG A 44 4.46 -4.47 -2.23
CA ARG A 44 5.15 -3.49 -3.10
C ARG A 44 4.47 -3.35 -4.46
N LYS A 45 4.03 -4.46 -5.06
CA LYS A 45 3.31 -4.43 -6.34
C LYS A 45 1.95 -3.74 -6.19
N ALA A 46 1.18 -4.05 -5.16
CA ALA A 46 -0.09 -3.40 -4.88
C ALA A 46 0.07 -1.89 -4.67
N LEU A 47 1.07 -1.45 -3.89
CA LEU A 47 1.38 -0.02 -3.69
C LEU A 47 1.73 0.70 -4.99
N ARG A 48 2.54 0.08 -5.86
CA ARG A 48 2.88 0.65 -7.17
C ARG A 48 1.64 0.80 -8.07
N GLU A 49 0.77 -0.19 -8.08
CA GLU A 49 -0.47 -0.12 -8.85
C GLU A 49 -1.43 0.94 -8.29
N LEU A 50 -1.59 1.05 -6.96
CA LEU A 50 -2.38 2.12 -6.32
C LEU A 50 -1.84 3.52 -6.66
N LYS A 51 -0.51 3.68 -6.72
CA LYS A 51 0.12 4.92 -7.16
C LYS A 51 -0.19 5.22 -8.63
N SER A 52 -0.10 4.21 -9.50
CA SER A 52 -0.48 4.35 -10.91
C SER A 52 -1.96 4.73 -11.08
N GLU A 53 -2.81 4.25 -10.19
CA GLU A 53 -4.25 4.55 -10.11
C GLU A 53 -4.54 5.91 -9.44
N LYS A 54 -3.50 6.65 -9.00
CA LYS A 54 -3.61 7.94 -8.29
C LYS A 54 -4.45 7.86 -7.02
N ILE A 55 -4.40 6.73 -6.33
CA ILE A 55 -5.07 6.49 -5.04
C ILE A 55 -4.13 6.84 -3.88
N VAL A 56 -2.84 6.54 -4.03
CA VAL A 56 -1.79 6.88 -3.06
C VAL A 56 -0.71 7.73 -3.70
N GLU A 57 -0.04 8.52 -2.88
CA GLU A 57 1.22 9.18 -3.21
C GLU A 57 2.37 8.54 -2.42
N ASP A 58 3.58 8.59 -2.97
CA ASP A 58 4.79 8.21 -2.25
C ASP A 58 5.77 9.38 -2.11
N LYS A 59 6.54 9.33 -1.04
CA LYS A 59 7.76 10.13 -0.87
C LYS A 59 8.92 9.23 -0.52
N ILE A 60 10.13 9.69 -0.80
CA ILE A 60 11.36 9.01 -0.41
C ILE A 60 11.99 9.83 0.72
N GLU A 61 12.26 9.18 1.85
CA GLU A 61 12.99 9.78 2.97
C GLU A 61 14.12 8.86 3.43
N GLY A 62 15.23 9.46 3.89
CA GLY A 62 16.41 8.74 4.37
C GLY A 62 17.08 7.88 3.30
N VAL A 63 17.49 6.66 3.67
CA VAL A 63 18.21 5.71 2.81
C VAL A 63 17.27 5.03 1.80
N ASN A 64 16.67 5.82 0.91
CA ASN A 64 15.74 5.35 -0.12
C ASN A 64 14.48 4.63 0.41
N THR A 65 14.04 4.95 1.63
CA THR A 65 12.83 4.33 2.19
C THR A 65 11.61 5.03 1.61
N LYS A 66 10.70 4.23 1.03
CA LYS A 66 9.44 4.73 0.47
C LYS A 66 8.36 4.76 1.53
N TYR A 67 7.75 5.93 1.64
CA TYR A 67 6.60 6.18 2.48
C TYR A 67 5.39 6.48 1.60
N TRP A 68 4.21 6.07 2.05
CA TRP A 68 2.97 6.09 1.27
C TRP A 68 1.85 6.75 2.07
N LYS A 69 1.02 7.54 1.39
CA LYS A 69 -0.16 8.19 1.98
C LYS A 69 -1.32 8.10 1.01
N LEU A 70 -2.56 8.03 1.53
CA LEU A 70 -3.75 8.15 0.69
C LEU A 70 -3.94 9.58 0.20
N ILE A 71 -4.29 9.71 -1.07
CA ILE A 71 -4.75 10.97 -1.64
C ILE A 71 -6.22 11.11 -1.27
N ILE A 72 -6.51 11.93 -0.25
CA ILE A 72 -7.89 12.27 0.09
C ILE A 72 -8.41 13.21 -1.00
N LYS A 73 -9.28 12.70 -1.87
CA LYS A 73 -10.08 13.58 -2.74
C LYS A 73 -11.21 14.14 -1.89
N ASN A 74 -11.03 15.38 -1.42
CA ASN A 74 -12.17 16.18 -0.98
C ASN A 74 -13.04 16.42 -2.22
N ASN A 75 -14.13 15.67 -2.33
CA ASN A 75 -15.26 16.02 -3.19
C ASN A 75 -16.12 17.05 -2.45
#